data_AF-A0A849SMU1-F1
#
_entry.id   AF-A0A849SMU1-F1
#
_cell.length_a   1.000
_cell.length_b   1.000
_cell.length_c   1.000
_cell.angle_alpha   90.00
_cell.angle_beta   90.00
_cell.angle_gamma   90.00
#
_symmetry.space_group_name_H-M   'P 1'
#
loop_
_entity.id
_entity.type
_entity.pdbx_description
1 polymer ?
#
loop_
_entity_poly.entity_id
_entity_poly.type
_entity_poly.pdbx_seq_one_letter_code
_entity_poly.pdbx_strand_id
1 'polypeptide(L)' 'MEDESGLIMLIQHYASRFGITFDSKLMDDEVLKPKLIKLLGDAISGKRGAVTDEDVREAP' A
#
# COMPACT_ATOMS: atom_id res chain seq x y z
N MET A 1 2.22 16.55 -9.73
CA MET A 1 1.61 17.25 -8.57
C MET A 1 0.29 16.61 -8.15
N GLU A 2 -0.56 16.11 -9.07
CA GLU A 2 -1.82 15.42 -8.70
C GLU A 2 -1.61 14.00 -8.09
N ASP A 3 -0.50 13.31 -8.41
CA ASP A 3 -0.34 11.90 -8.00
C ASP A 3 0.07 11.69 -6.53
N GLU A 4 0.78 12.65 -5.93
CA GLU A 4 1.39 12.48 -4.61
C GLU A 4 0.39 12.69 -3.47
N SER A 5 -0.55 13.63 -3.63
CA SER A 5 -1.62 13.87 -2.66
C SER A 5 -2.61 12.70 -2.60
N GLY A 6 -2.95 12.11 -3.75
CA GLY A 6 -3.78 10.91 -3.84
C GLY A 6 -3.14 9.71 -3.14
N LEU A 7 -1.83 9.55 -3.33
CA LEU A 7 -1.05 8.49 -2.69
C LEU A 7 -1.00 8.64 -1.17
N ILE A 8 -0.77 9.85 -0.68
CA ILE A 8 -0.78 10.15 0.77
C ILE A 8 -2.15 9.83 1.38
N MET A 9 -3.24 10.23 0.72
CA MET A 9 -4.59 9.92 1.19
C MET A 9 -4.85 8.42 1.26
N LEU A 10 -4.39 7.66 0.26
CA LEU A 10 -4.51 6.19 0.24
C LEU A 10 -3.79 5.57 1.45
N ILE A 11 -2.55 6.00 1.70
CA ILE A 11 -1.75 5.50 2.83
C ILE A 11 -2.41 5.85 4.16
N GLN A 12 -2.87 7.09 4.33
CA GLN A 12 -3.54 7.53 5.56
C GLN A 12 -4.82 6.74 5.81
N HIS A 13 -5.63 6.53 4.77
CA HIS A 13 -6.86 5.76 4.89
C HIS A 13 -6.57 4.30 5.26
N TYR A 14 -5.55 3.70 4.65
CA TYR A 14 -5.07 2.37 5.02
C TYR A 14 -4.59 2.32 6.49
N ALA A 15 -3.70 3.23 6.87
CA ALA A 15 -3.08 3.28 8.20
C ALA A 15 -4.10 3.50 9.32
N SER A 16 -5.18 4.24 9.05
CA SER A 16 -6.28 4.42 10.00
C SER A 16 -6.99 3.12 10.39
N ARG A 17 -6.90 2.07 9.56
CA ARG A 17 -7.57 0.78 9.76
C ARG A 17 -6.62 -0.31 10.25
N PHE A 18 -5.41 -0.35 9.72
CA PHE A 18 -4.47 -1.45 9.94
C PHE A 18 -3.16 -1.03 10.62
N GLY A 19 -2.91 0.27 10.78
CA GLY A 19 -1.58 0.78 11.10
C GLY A 19 -0.61 0.69 9.92
N ILE A 20 0.67 0.92 10.17
CA ILE A 20 1.73 0.69 9.18
C ILE A 20 2.28 -0.72 9.40
N THR A 21 2.08 -1.60 8.42
CA THR A 21 2.45 -3.03 8.47
C THR A 21 3.44 -3.44 7.37
N PHE A 22 3.94 -2.45 6.62
CA PHE A 22 4.92 -2.61 5.55
C PHE A 22 6.01 -1.54 5.66
N ASP A 23 7.20 -1.82 5.11
CA ASP A 23 8.33 -0.90 5.05
C ASP A 23 8.03 0.21 4.03
N SER A 24 8.14 1.46 4.49
CA SER A 24 7.91 2.65 3.65
C SER A 24 8.83 2.70 2.44
N LYS A 25 10.01 2.04 2.47
CA LYS A 25 10.92 1.96 1.32
C LYS A 25 10.30 1.31 0.09
N LEU A 26 9.26 0.50 0.26
CA LEU A 26 8.51 -0.09 -0.85
C LEU A 26 7.79 0.97 -1.71
N MET A 27 7.57 2.17 -1.18
CA MET A 27 6.98 3.30 -1.90
C MET A 27 7.98 4.01 -2.82
N ASP A 28 9.27 3.84 -2.57
CA ASP A 28 10.37 4.44 -3.34
C ASP A 28 10.84 3.51 -4.48
N ASP A 29 10.39 2.26 -4.48
CA ASP A 29 10.72 1.26 -5.49
C ASP A 29 9.75 1.34 -6.67
N GLU A 30 10.26 1.65 -7.87
CA GLU A 30 9.44 1.82 -9.08
C GLU A 30 8.69 0.54 -9.52
N VAL A 31 9.19 -0.64 -9.12
CA VAL A 31 8.61 -1.94 -9.45
C VAL A 31 7.57 -2.34 -8.40
N LEU A 32 7.86 -2.12 -7.12
CA LEU A 32 7.01 -2.56 -6.00
C LEU A 32 5.91 -1.56 -5.66
N LYS A 33 6.11 -0.26 -5.91
CA LYS A 33 5.14 0.80 -5.59
C LYS A 33 3.75 0.58 -6.23
N PRO A 34 3.61 0.28 -7.55
CA PRO A 34 2.29 0.07 -8.15
C PRO A 34 1.55 -1.11 -7.51
N LYS A 35 2.30 -2.15 -7.13
CA LYS A 35 1.77 -3.35 -6.48
C LYS A 35 1.30 -3.04 -5.07
N LEU A 36 2.09 -2.31 -4.28
CA LEU A 36 1.70 -1.83 -2.97
C LEU A 36 0.41 -1.00 -3.04
N ILE A 37 0.31 -0.03 -3.96
CA ILE A 37 -0.90 0.79 -4.16
C ILE A 37 -2.15 -0.09 -4.39
N LYS A 38 -2.04 -1.10 -5.26
CA LYS A 38 -3.15 -2.04 -5.52
C LYS A 38 -3.56 -2.79 -4.26
N LEU A 39 -2.59 -3.31 -3.51
CA LEU A 39 -2.83 -4.06 -2.28
C LEU A 39 -3.47 -3.21 -1.18
N LEU A 40 -3.04 -1.96 -1.03
CA LEU A 40 -3.68 -1.00 -0.11
C LEU A 40 -5.14 -0.77 -0.50
N GLY A 41 -5.43 -0.58 -1.78
CA GLY A 41 -6.81 -0.44 -2.28
C GLY A 41 -7.68 -1.67 -2.03
N ASP A 42 -7.14 -2.87 -2.23
CA ASP A 42 -7.86 -4.12 -1.95
C ASP A 42 -8.11 -4.30 -0.44
N ALA A 43 -7.17 -3.92 0.43
CA ALA A 43 -7.36 -3.93 1.88
C ALA A 43 -8.41 -2.91 2.34
N ILE A 44 -8.38 -1.71 1.78
CA ILE A 44 -9.37 -0.64 2.03
C ILE A 44 -10.77 -1.08 1.60
N SER A 45 -10.90 -1.73 0.44
CA SER A 45 -12.19 -2.23 -0.03
C SER A 45 -12.67 -3.49 0.71
N GLY A 46 -11.89 -4.01 1.66
CA GLY A 46 -12.24 -5.17 2.47
C GLY A 46 -12.08 -6.51 1.75
N LYS A 47 -11.42 -6.53 0.59
CA LYS A 47 -11.13 -7.77 -0.16
C LYS A 47 -10.00 -8.58 0.46
N ARG A 48 -9.16 -7.95 1.28
CA ARG A 48 -8.07 -8.58 2.03
C ARG A 48 -7.85 -7.89 3.38
N GLY A 49 -7.05 -8.53 4.22
CA GLY A 49 -6.55 -7.96 5.48
C GLY A 49 -5.37 -7.01 5.28
N ALA A 50 -4.58 -6.84 6.34
CA ALA A 50 -3.36 -6.02 6.31
C ALA A 50 -2.38 -6.46 5.20
N VAL A 51 -1.51 -5.54 4.78
CA VAL A 51 -0.53 -5.70 3.70
C VAL A 51 0.85 -5.70 4.35
N THR A 52 1.62 -6.76 4.15
CA THR A 52 2.98 -6.90 4.68
C THR A 52 4.02 -6.72 3.59
N ASP A 53 5.29 -6.67 3.99
CA ASP A 53 6.41 -6.67 3.03
C ASP A 53 6.40 -7.90 2.12
N GLU A 54 6.02 -9.06 2.67
CA GLU A 54 5.96 -10.33 1.94
C GLU A 54 4.88 -10.28 0.85
N ASP A 55 3.70 -9.71 1.13
CA ASP A 55 2.65 -9.54 0.11
C ASP A 55 3.15 -8.74 -1.10
N VAL A 56 3.96 -7.71 -0.85
CA VAL A 56 4.50 -6.84 -1.88
C VAL A 56 5.65 -7.52 -2.62
N ARG A 57 6.52 -8.27 -1.93
CA ARG A 57 7.70 -8.91 -2.53
C ARG A 57 7.41 -10.25 -3.21
N GLU A 58 6.42 -11.01 -2.73
CA GLU A 58 6.18 -12.39 -3.17
C GLU A 58 5.02 -12.58 -4.14
N ALA A 59 4.17 -11.58 -4.40
CA ALA A 59 3.08 -11.84 -5.35
C ALA A 59 3.62 -12.20 -6.76
N PRO A 60 2.97 -13.17 -7.43
CA PRO A 60 3.48 -13.90 -8.59
C PRO A 60 3.75 -13.05 -9.84
#